data_AF-A0A1G6JHY3-F1
#
_entry.id   AF-A0A1G6JHY3-F1
#
_cell.length_a   1.000
_cell.length_b   1.000
_cell.length_c   1.000
_cell.angle_alpha   90.00
_cell.angle_beta   90.00
_cell.angle_gamma   90.00
#
_symmetry.space_group_name_H-M   'P 1'
#
loop_
_entity.id
_entity.type
_entity.pdbx_description
1 polymer ?
#
loop_
_entity_poly.entity_id
_entity_poly.type
_entity_poly.pdbx_seq_one_letter_code
_entity_poly.pdbx_strand_id
1 'polypeptide(L)'
;MSETVITVQGSHDAFHPAERATVTVSVGFEGPERAAVVARTTDGTNKLVAGLRLRHHPEAGPVTWLATDRLRVWSRRPFNDKGEQKPLVHHAQTTTRAKFRDFEELARWVEAAATYPGVGIDGLEWALTEQTKRGAVQSVRARAVEDARRKAQEYADALDLGPVRCVALADPGMLGDHSSAQSGATGIAYSRAAKAAEPDGLSFTPEDIAVSASVDARFVTG
;
A
#
# COMPACT_ATOMS: atom_id res chain seq x y z
N MET A 1 1.63 -34.29 -38.69
CA MET A 1 1.59 -34.45 -37.22
C MET A 1 0.65 -33.38 -36.68
N SER A 2 -0.28 -33.73 -35.80
CA SER A 2 -1.21 -32.77 -35.21
C SER A 2 -0.48 -31.95 -34.14
N GLU A 3 -0.35 -30.64 -34.38
CA GLU A 3 0.22 -29.69 -33.43
C GLU A 3 -0.64 -29.68 -32.16
N THR A 4 -0.01 -29.90 -31.00
CA THR A 4 -0.72 -29.86 -29.71
C THR A 4 -0.53 -28.49 -29.08
N VAL A 5 -1.64 -27.87 -28.67
CA VAL A 5 -1.65 -26.56 -28.03
C VAL A 5 -1.71 -26.71 -26.51
N ILE A 6 -0.79 -26.07 -25.81
CA ILE A 6 -0.71 -26.03 -24.34
C ILE A 6 -0.93 -24.59 -23.89
N THR A 7 -2.06 -24.31 -23.23
CA THR A 7 -2.36 -22.99 -22.65
C THR A 7 -2.18 -23.06 -21.14
N VAL A 8 -1.34 -22.20 -20.58
CA VAL A 8 -1.02 -22.16 -19.14
C VAL A 8 -0.95 -20.73 -18.63
N GLN A 9 -1.25 -20.54 -17.35
CA GLN A 9 -0.94 -19.32 -16.63
C GLN A 9 0.35 -19.52 -15.83
N GLY A 10 1.33 -18.64 -15.99
CA GLY A 10 2.52 -18.56 -15.14
C GLY A 10 2.38 -17.43 -14.12
N SER A 11 2.95 -17.60 -12.92
CA SER A 11 2.90 -16.58 -11.87
C SER A 11 4.17 -16.55 -11.04
N HIS A 12 4.49 -15.39 -10.48
CA HIS A 12 5.59 -15.25 -9.54
C HIS A 12 5.33 -14.14 -8.53
N ASP A 13 5.75 -14.39 -7.28
CA ASP A 13 5.69 -13.46 -6.16
C ASP A 13 7.10 -13.19 -5.62
N ALA A 14 7.40 -11.92 -5.34
CA ALA A 14 8.60 -11.49 -4.66
C ALA A 14 8.24 -10.58 -3.48
N PHE A 15 8.99 -10.72 -2.38
CA PHE A 15 8.78 -9.95 -1.15
C PHE A 15 9.98 -9.02 -0.95
N HIS A 16 9.70 -7.75 -0.64
CA HIS A 16 10.70 -6.72 -0.47
C HIS A 16 10.48 -5.96 0.85
N PRO A 17 11.54 -5.64 1.60
CA PRO A 17 11.39 -4.81 2.79
C PRO A 17 10.88 -3.42 2.40
N ALA A 18 10.05 -2.82 3.25
CA ALA A 18 9.55 -1.46 3.03
C ALA A 18 10.70 -0.44 3.03
N GLU A 19 10.64 0.53 2.11
CA GLU A 19 11.68 1.57 1.94
C GLU A 19 11.16 2.98 2.28
N ARG A 20 9.83 3.12 2.37
CA ARG A 20 9.09 4.35 2.65
C ARG A 20 7.88 4.04 3.52
N ALA A 21 7.52 5.00 4.35
CA ALA A 21 6.35 4.94 5.21
C ALA A 21 5.56 6.24 5.08
N THR A 22 4.30 6.17 4.66
CA THR A 22 3.43 7.35 4.58
C THR A 22 2.47 7.34 5.74
N VAL A 23 2.67 8.24 6.70
CA VAL A 23 1.73 8.45 7.80
C VAL A 23 0.62 9.39 7.36
N THR A 24 -0.62 9.04 7.70
CA THR A 24 -1.78 9.93 7.60
C THR A 24 -2.15 10.39 8.99
N VAL A 25 -2.18 11.70 9.18
CA VAL A 25 -2.44 12.35 10.48
C VAL A 25 -3.55 13.38 10.29
N SER A 26 -4.51 13.39 11.20
CA SER A 26 -5.56 14.38 11.27
C SER A 26 -5.31 15.34 12.44
N VAL A 27 -5.70 16.61 12.25
CA VAL A 27 -5.87 17.56 13.34
C VAL A 27 -7.31 18.00 13.32
N GLY A 28 -8.05 17.78 14.40
CA GLY A 28 -9.46 18.07 14.49
C GLY A 28 -9.91 18.55 15.86
N PHE A 29 -10.81 19.51 15.87
CA PHE A 29 -11.48 19.97 17.07
C PHE A 29 -12.98 20.11 16.83
N GLU A 30 -13.75 20.08 17.91
CA GLU A 30 -15.18 20.33 17.91
C GLU A 30 -15.58 21.26 19.06
N GLY A 31 -16.70 21.97 18.91
CA GLY A 31 -17.18 22.91 19.92
C GLY A 31 -18.38 23.74 19.49
N PRO A 32 -18.91 24.57 20.41
CA PRO A 32 -20.12 25.36 20.17
C PRO A 32 -19.89 26.60 19.30
N GLU A 33 -18.65 27.08 19.16
CA GLU A 33 -18.31 28.27 18.37
C GLU A 33 -17.49 27.92 17.14
N ARG A 34 -18.07 28.10 15.95
CA ARG A 34 -17.42 27.76 14.67
C ARG A 34 -16.07 28.45 14.49
N ALA A 35 -15.98 29.74 14.79
CA ALA A 35 -14.76 30.51 14.58
C ALA A 35 -13.61 30.01 15.47
N ALA A 36 -13.89 29.74 16.74
CA ALA A 36 -12.90 29.19 17.68
C ALA A 36 -12.41 27.80 17.26
N VAL A 37 -13.32 26.92 16.83
CA VAL A 37 -12.99 25.57 16.34
C VAL A 37 -12.08 25.64 15.10
N VAL A 38 -12.41 26.48 14.13
CA VAL A 38 -11.60 26.68 12.91
C VAL A 38 -10.21 27.23 13.25
N ALA A 39 -10.13 28.23 14.13
CA ALA A 39 -8.85 28.82 14.53
C ALA A 39 -7.95 27.81 15.23
N ARG A 40 -8.50 27.02 16.16
CA ARG A 40 -7.76 25.96 16.88
C ARG A 40 -7.26 24.86 15.94
N THR A 41 -8.09 24.38 15.02
CA THR A 41 -7.67 23.36 14.03
C THR A 41 -6.57 23.90 13.12
N THR A 42 -6.66 25.17 12.71
CA THR A 42 -5.64 25.81 11.87
C THR A 42 -4.31 25.96 12.61
N ASP A 43 -4.33 26.44 13.85
CA ASP A 43 -3.12 26.56 14.69
C ASP A 43 -2.44 25.20 14.94
N GLY A 44 -3.23 24.18 15.33
CA GLY A 44 -2.72 22.83 15.52
C GLY A 44 -2.12 22.24 14.24
N THR A 45 -2.79 22.44 13.09
CA THR A 45 -2.27 22.01 11.78
C THR A 45 -0.95 22.70 11.46
N ASN A 46 -0.84 24.02 11.68
CA ASN A 46 0.38 24.77 11.41
C ASN A 46 1.56 24.28 12.26
N LYS A 47 1.33 24.00 13.54
CA LYS A 47 2.36 23.45 14.45
C LYS A 47 2.82 22.06 14.01
N LEU A 48 1.88 21.18 13.69
CA LEU A 48 2.17 19.84 13.18
C LEU A 48 3.01 19.90 11.89
N VAL A 49 2.57 20.71 10.93
CA VAL A 49 3.25 20.88 9.64
C VAL A 49 4.62 21.53 9.81
N ALA A 50 4.78 22.48 10.72
CA ALA A 50 6.08 23.07 11.03
C ALA A 50 7.07 22.00 11.54
N GLY A 51 6.63 21.13 12.46
CA GLY A 51 7.44 20.02 12.96
C GLY A 51 7.88 19.03 11.87
N LEU A 52 7.00 18.77 10.89
CA LEU A 52 7.32 17.95 9.71
C LEU A 52 8.27 18.68 8.74
N ARG A 53 8.07 19.98 8.51
CA ARG A 53 8.90 20.78 7.59
C ARG A 53 10.34 20.92 8.06
N LEU A 54 10.58 21.01 9.38
CA LEU A 54 11.94 21.02 9.93
C LEU A 54 12.72 19.73 9.61
N ARG A 55 12.00 18.63 9.39
CA ARG A 55 12.54 17.31 9.04
C ARG A 55 12.49 17.02 7.54
N HIS A 56 11.95 17.94 6.75
CA HIS A 56 11.68 17.72 5.35
C HIS A 56 12.87 18.10 4.48
N HIS A 57 13.42 17.12 3.77
CA HIS A 57 14.33 17.35 2.67
C HIS A 57 14.11 16.25 1.62
N PRO A 58 13.74 16.58 0.36
CA PRO A 58 13.27 15.59 -0.62
C PRO A 58 14.22 14.40 -0.84
N GLU A 59 15.53 14.65 -0.83
CA GLU A 59 16.54 13.61 -1.09
C GLU A 59 17.17 13.04 0.20
N ALA A 60 17.63 13.89 1.09
CA ALA A 60 18.43 13.51 2.26
C ALA A 60 17.66 13.50 3.60
N GLY A 61 16.46 14.08 3.65
CA GLY A 61 15.74 14.27 4.91
C GLY A 61 14.96 13.03 5.34
N PRO A 62 14.71 12.87 6.66
CA PRO A 62 13.88 11.79 7.16
C PRO A 62 12.45 11.87 6.59
N VAL A 63 11.93 13.08 6.32
CA VAL A 63 10.69 13.28 5.56
C VAL A 63 11.02 13.68 4.12
N THR A 64 10.64 12.85 3.15
CA THR A 64 10.95 13.07 1.73
C THR A 64 9.81 13.74 0.96
N TRP A 65 8.60 13.72 1.52
CA TRP A 65 7.43 14.35 0.91
C TRP A 65 6.39 14.65 1.98
N LEU A 66 5.65 15.73 1.82
CA LEU A 66 4.54 16.11 2.68
C LEU A 66 3.44 16.74 1.83
N ALA A 67 2.18 16.46 2.18
CA ALA A 67 1.04 17.19 1.67
C ALA A 67 -0.02 17.35 2.75
N THR A 68 -0.56 18.56 2.87
CA THR A 68 -1.68 18.88 3.75
C THR A 68 -2.92 19.11 2.90
N ASP A 69 -4.00 18.42 3.21
CA ASP A 69 -5.30 18.56 2.55
C ASP A 69 -6.03 19.83 3.00
N ARG A 70 -7.16 20.14 2.37
CA ARG A 70 -7.99 21.30 2.68
C ARG A 70 -8.65 21.16 4.05
N LEU A 71 -8.80 22.29 4.74
CA LEU A 71 -9.59 22.37 5.98
C LEU A 71 -11.06 22.05 5.67
N ARG A 72 -11.60 21.00 6.30
CA ARG A 72 -13.03 20.68 6.27
C ARG A 72 -13.70 21.26 7.50
N VAL A 73 -14.84 21.92 7.30
CA VAL A 73 -15.65 22.50 8.38
C VAL A 73 -17.10 22.08 8.17
N TRP A 74 -17.68 21.43 9.17
CA TRP A 74 -19.08 21.01 9.13
C TRP A 74 -19.72 21.20 10.50
N SER A 75 -21.05 21.07 10.57
CA SER A 75 -21.77 21.16 11.83
C SER A 75 -22.77 20.02 11.92
N ARG A 76 -22.97 19.49 13.12
CA ARG A 76 -23.97 18.44 13.36
C ARG A 76 -24.76 18.77 14.62
N ARG A 77 -26.02 18.35 14.65
CA ARG A 77 -26.85 18.37 15.86
C ARG A 77 -26.94 16.94 16.38
N PRO A 78 -26.15 16.56 17.39
CA PRO A 78 -26.23 15.22 17.94
C PRO A 78 -27.57 15.03 18.65
N PHE A 79 -28.06 13.80 18.72
CA PHE A 79 -29.18 13.45 19.58
C PHE A 79 -28.65 12.86 20.88
N ASN A 80 -29.40 12.94 21.97
CA ASN A 80 -29.13 12.15 23.16
C ASN A 80 -29.76 10.75 23.07
N ASP A 81 -29.50 9.91 24.06
CA ASP A 81 -30.00 8.52 24.12
C ASP A 81 -31.54 8.44 24.22
N LYS A 82 -32.22 9.57 24.45
CA LYS A 82 -33.68 9.72 24.51
C LYS A 82 -34.29 10.30 23.22
N GLY A 83 -33.49 10.53 22.19
CA GLY A 83 -33.94 11.12 20.92
C GLY A 83 -34.12 12.64 20.94
N GLU A 84 -33.69 13.33 22.00
CA GLU A 84 -33.74 14.79 22.06
C GLU A 84 -32.53 15.41 21.34
N GLN A 85 -32.80 16.43 20.52
CA GLN A 85 -31.76 17.10 19.74
C GLN A 85 -30.92 18.03 20.64
N LYS A 86 -29.59 17.80 20.68
CA LYS A 86 -28.62 18.64 21.40
C LYS A 86 -28.28 19.92 20.61
N PRO A 87 -27.65 20.92 21.26
CA PRO A 87 -27.13 22.10 20.58
C PRO A 87 -26.23 21.76 19.39
N LEU A 88 -26.19 22.68 18.42
CA LEU A 88 -25.34 22.56 17.24
C LEU A 88 -23.86 22.49 17.66
N VAL A 89 -23.15 21.47 17.18
CA VAL A 89 -21.71 21.30 17.37
C VAL A 89 -21.02 21.54 16.04
N HIS A 90 -20.03 22.42 16.04
CA HIS A 90 -19.17 22.67 14.89
C HIS A 90 -17.92 21.80 14.99
N HIS A 91 -17.49 21.27 13.85
CA HIS A 91 -16.28 20.49 13.71
C HIS A 91 -15.39 21.14 12.65
N ALA A 92 -14.09 21.10 12.88
CA ALA A 92 -13.11 21.42 11.85
C ALA A 92 -11.98 20.41 11.90
N GLN A 93 -11.58 19.88 10.74
CA GLN A 93 -10.52 18.90 10.62
C GLN A 93 -9.67 19.16 9.38
N THR A 94 -8.37 18.94 9.52
CA THR A 94 -7.40 18.88 8.42
C THR A 94 -6.73 17.52 8.45
N THR A 95 -6.34 17.01 7.29
CA THR A 95 -5.51 15.79 7.18
C THR A 95 -4.18 16.16 6.52
N THR A 96 -3.08 15.69 7.09
CA THR A 96 -1.74 15.79 6.51
C THR A 96 -1.20 14.39 6.26
N ARG A 97 -0.52 14.20 5.13
CA ARG A 97 0.24 13.00 4.84
C ARG A 97 1.72 13.36 4.75
N ALA A 98 2.56 12.54 5.35
CA ALA A 98 4.01 12.72 5.31
C ALA A 98 4.68 11.38 5.02
N LYS A 99 5.59 11.38 4.05
CA LYS A 99 6.36 10.20 3.64
C LYS A 99 7.73 10.25 4.29
N PHE A 100 7.99 9.27 5.13
CA PHE A 100 9.25 9.06 5.82
C PHE A 100 10.10 8.03 5.09
N ARG A 101 11.41 8.27 5.07
CA ARG A 101 12.43 7.28 4.70
C ARG A 101 13.09 6.62 5.92
N ASP A 102 13.01 7.29 7.06
CA ASP A 102 13.61 6.90 8.32
C ASP A 102 12.49 6.51 9.28
N PHE A 103 12.43 5.23 9.64
CA PHE A 103 11.34 4.68 10.45
C PHE A 103 11.53 4.96 11.94
N GLU A 104 12.76 5.22 12.38
CA GLU A 104 13.01 5.66 13.76
C GLU A 104 12.54 7.10 13.94
N GLU A 105 12.85 7.99 12.99
CA GLU A 105 12.33 9.37 13.02
C GLU A 105 10.82 9.43 12.87
N LEU A 106 10.23 8.52 12.09
CA LEU A 106 8.77 8.36 12.06
C LEU A 106 8.23 8.01 13.46
N ALA A 107 8.80 7.02 14.14
CA ALA A 107 8.34 6.60 15.46
C ALA A 107 8.43 7.72 16.49
N ARG A 108 9.60 8.39 16.59
CA ARG A 108 9.78 9.56 17.46
C ARG A 108 8.78 10.67 17.14
N TRP A 109 8.53 10.93 15.85
CA TRP A 109 7.58 11.95 15.44
C TRP A 109 6.13 11.57 15.79
N VAL A 110 5.73 10.31 15.58
CA VAL A 110 4.39 9.81 15.92
C VAL A 110 4.14 9.90 17.42
N GLU A 111 5.10 9.49 18.25
CA GLU A 111 5.01 9.62 19.71
C GLU A 111 4.83 11.07 20.13
N ALA A 112 5.66 11.97 19.61
CA ALA A 112 5.55 13.39 19.90
C ALA A 112 4.22 13.98 19.43
N ALA A 113 3.77 13.64 18.21
CA ALA A 113 2.53 14.13 17.63
C ALA A 113 1.30 13.66 18.41
N ALA A 114 1.30 12.42 18.92
CA ALA A 114 0.20 11.85 19.68
C ALA A 114 -0.06 12.56 21.03
N THR A 115 0.92 13.30 21.56
CA THR A 115 0.73 14.08 22.80
C THR A 115 -0.08 15.37 22.59
N TYR A 116 -0.23 15.84 21.35
CA TYR A 116 -0.90 17.11 21.07
C TYR A 116 -2.42 16.93 21.01
N PRO A 117 -3.20 17.78 21.71
CA PRO A 117 -4.65 17.73 21.65
C PRO A 117 -5.19 17.88 20.22
N GLY A 118 -6.19 17.07 19.88
CA GLY A 118 -6.84 17.10 18.57
C GLY A 118 -6.05 16.43 17.45
N VAL A 119 -4.85 15.87 17.72
CA VAL A 119 -4.11 15.07 16.74
C VAL A 119 -4.60 13.62 16.75
N GLY A 120 -4.90 13.08 15.58
CA GLY A 120 -5.20 11.67 15.35
C GLY A 120 -4.21 11.06 14.36
N ILE A 121 -3.68 9.88 14.66
CA ILE A 121 -2.88 9.10 13.69
C ILE A 121 -3.85 8.15 12.99
N ASP A 122 -4.20 8.48 11.75
CA ASP A 122 -5.28 7.81 11.02
C ASP A 122 -4.81 6.51 10.35
N GLY A 123 -3.51 6.40 10.05
CA GLY A 123 -2.95 5.19 9.45
C GLY A 123 -1.52 5.35 8.94
N LEU A 124 -0.93 4.21 8.57
CA LEU A 124 0.43 4.11 8.06
C LEU A 124 0.47 3.19 6.85
N GLU A 125 1.09 3.64 5.77
CA GLU A 125 1.23 2.89 4.52
C GLU A 125 2.71 2.64 4.20
N TRP A 126 3.07 1.37 4.01
CA TRP A 126 4.41 0.96 3.61
C TRP A 126 4.55 0.95 2.09
N ALA A 127 5.67 1.46 1.59
CA ALA A 127 5.91 1.52 0.15
C ALA A 127 7.37 1.23 -0.20
N LEU A 128 7.58 0.70 -1.40
CA LEU A 128 8.88 0.71 -2.08
C LEU A 128 9.11 2.08 -2.72
N THR A 129 10.37 2.43 -2.97
CA THR A 129 10.69 3.51 -3.90
C THR A 129 10.26 3.15 -5.32
N GLU A 130 10.02 4.16 -6.16
CA GLU A 130 9.65 3.94 -7.56
C GLU A 130 10.72 3.17 -8.35
N GLN A 131 11.99 3.34 -7.99
CA GLN A 131 13.10 2.62 -8.60
C GLN A 131 13.03 1.12 -8.26
N THR A 132 12.95 0.77 -6.97
CA THR A 132 12.84 -0.63 -6.53
C THR A 132 11.56 -1.26 -7.06
N LYS A 133 10.43 -0.55 -7.00
CA LYS A 133 9.14 -1.02 -7.53
C LYS A 133 9.24 -1.37 -9.02
N ARG A 134 9.85 -0.51 -9.84
CA ARG A 134 10.01 -0.76 -11.28
C ARG A 134 10.88 -1.99 -11.55
N GLY A 135 12.00 -2.12 -10.84
CA GLY A 135 12.88 -3.28 -10.94
C GLY A 135 12.21 -4.58 -10.50
N ALA A 136 11.48 -4.53 -9.38
CA ALA A 136 10.72 -5.67 -8.85
C ALA A 136 9.65 -6.12 -9.85
N VAL A 137 8.85 -5.19 -10.39
CA VAL A 137 7.82 -5.49 -11.41
C VAL A 137 8.42 -6.14 -12.65
N GLN A 138 9.55 -5.63 -13.15
CA GLN A 138 10.24 -6.24 -14.29
C GLN A 138 10.70 -7.67 -13.97
N SER A 139 11.28 -7.86 -12.79
CA SER A 139 11.76 -9.16 -12.32
C SER A 139 10.62 -10.19 -12.21
N VAL A 140 9.53 -9.86 -11.51
CA VAL A 140 8.42 -10.80 -11.32
C VAL A 140 7.73 -11.17 -12.62
N ARG A 141 7.65 -10.24 -13.58
CA ARG A 141 7.12 -10.52 -14.92
C ARG A 141 7.99 -11.51 -15.69
N ALA A 142 9.30 -11.30 -15.69
CA ALA A 142 10.24 -12.25 -16.32
C ALA A 142 10.11 -13.64 -15.69
N ARG A 143 10.03 -13.71 -14.36
CA ARG A 143 9.84 -14.97 -13.62
C ARG A 143 8.49 -15.63 -13.87
N ALA A 144 7.41 -14.86 -14.06
CA ALA A 144 6.10 -15.40 -14.41
C ALA A 144 6.11 -16.04 -15.82
N VAL A 145 6.84 -15.43 -16.78
CA VAL A 145 7.04 -16.01 -18.11
C VAL A 145 7.90 -17.29 -18.05
N GLU A 146 8.95 -17.28 -17.24
CA GLU A 146 9.76 -18.48 -16.98
C GLU A 146 8.91 -19.61 -16.37
N ASP A 147 8.03 -19.28 -15.41
CA ASP A 147 7.10 -20.24 -14.80
C ASP A 147 6.15 -20.83 -15.84
N ALA A 148 5.53 -20.00 -16.67
CA ALA A 148 4.64 -20.45 -17.74
C ALA A 148 5.36 -21.41 -18.71
N ARG A 149 6.58 -21.05 -19.14
CA ARG A 149 7.38 -21.89 -20.04
C ARG A 149 7.74 -23.22 -19.39
N ARG A 150 8.21 -23.21 -18.13
CA ARG A 150 8.54 -24.44 -17.39
C ARG A 150 7.32 -25.35 -17.29
N LYS A 151 6.17 -24.80 -16.88
CA LYS A 151 4.91 -25.54 -16.72
C LYS A 151 4.43 -26.15 -18.03
N ALA A 152 4.51 -25.41 -19.13
CA ALA A 152 4.16 -25.94 -20.45
C ALA A 152 5.11 -27.07 -20.88
N GLN A 153 6.41 -26.93 -20.62
CA GLN A 153 7.40 -27.98 -20.92
C GLN A 153 7.16 -29.23 -20.07
N GLU A 154 6.87 -29.09 -18.78
CA GLU A 154 6.52 -30.22 -17.90
C GLU A 154 5.31 -31.01 -18.43
N TYR A 155 4.30 -30.33 -18.98
CA TYR A 155 3.16 -30.99 -19.63
C TYR A 155 3.52 -31.66 -20.95
N ALA A 156 4.37 -31.04 -21.77
CA ALA A 156 4.84 -31.62 -23.02
C ALA A 156 5.71 -32.87 -22.79
N ASP A 157 6.60 -32.82 -21.80
CA ASP A 157 7.49 -33.92 -21.42
C ASP A 157 6.68 -35.13 -20.90
N ALA A 158 5.64 -34.88 -20.08
CA ALA A 158 4.76 -35.94 -19.58
C ALA A 158 3.95 -36.65 -20.67
N LEU A 159 3.84 -36.06 -21.86
CA LEU A 159 3.14 -36.58 -23.02
C LEU A 159 4.10 -36.99 -24.15
N ASP A 160 5.41 -36.97 -23.92
CA ASP A 160 6.47 -37.24 -24.91
C ASP A 160 6.33 -36.40 -26.20
N LEU A 161 5.89 -35.14 -26.08
CA LEU A 161 5.60 -34.25 -27.21
C LEU A 161 6.80 -33.43 -27.71
N GLY A 162 7.91 -33.43 -26.97
CA GLY A 162 9.12 -32.67 -27.31
C GLY A 162 9.11 -31.19 -26.84
N PRO A 163 10.01 -30.35 -27.35
CA PRO A 163 10.20 -28.98 -26.86
C PRO A 163 9.03 -28.06 -27.23
N VAL A 164 8.58 -27.26 -26.26
CA VAL A 164 7.51 -26.29 -26.48
C VAL A 164 8.00 -25.02 -27.16
N ARG A 165 7.18 -24.46 -28.06
CA ARG A 165 7.39 -23.16 -28.69
C ARG A 165 6.27 -22.20 -28.32
N CYS A 166 6.60 -21.04 -27.78
CA CYS A 166 5.60 -20.01 -27.45
C CYS A 166 5.00 -19.41 -28.73
N VAL A 167 3.67 -19.33 -28.79
CA VAL A 167 2.91 -18.74 -29.92
C VAL A 167 2.05 -17.56 -29.51
N ALA A 168 1.70 -17.43 -28.22
CA ALA A 168 1.03 -16.26 -27.68
C ALA A 168 1.40 -16.05 -26.21
N LEU A 169 1.50 -14.78 -25.81
CA LEU A 169 1.72 -14.34 -24.43
C LEU A 169 0.85 -13.10 -24.20
N ALA A 170 0.13 -13.07 -23.09
CA ALA A 170 -0.70 -11.94 -22.72
C ALA A 170 -0.81 -11.80 -21.19
N ASP A 171 -1.27 -10.64 -20.71
CA ASP A 171 -1.73 -10.54 -19.33
C ASP A 171 -2.98 -11.43 -19.12
N PRO A 172 -3.27 -11.84 -17.88
CA PRO A 172 -4.33 -12.79 -17.58
C PRO A 172 -5.68 -12.39 -18.18
N GLY A 173 -6.33 -13.33 -18.86
CA GLY A 173 -7.64 -13.14 -19.49
C GLY A 173 -7.63 -12.46 -20.85
N MET A 174 -6.47 -12.10 -21.41
CA MET A 174 -6.37 -11.42 -22.72
C MET A 174 -5.98 -12.33 -23.90
N LEU A 175 -5.86 -13.65 -23.70
CA LEU A 175 -5.50 -14.60 -24.76
C LEU A 175 -6.64 -14.94 -25.76
N GLY A 176 -7.83 -14.35 -25.59
CA GLY A 176 -8.92 -14.41 -26.58
C GLY A 176 -9.76 -15.69 -26.59
N ASP A 177 -9.43 -16.69 -25.77
CA ASP A 177 -10.28 -17.87 -25.58
C ASP A 177 -11.16 -17.64 -24.35
N HIS A 178 -12.48 -17.76 -24.52
CA HIS A 178 -13.46 -17.71 -23.43
C HIS A 178 -13.38 -18.97 -22.55
N SER A 179 -12.25 -19.18 -21.89
CA SER A 179 -12.11 -20.07 -20.73
C SER A 179 -11.54 -19.26 -19.58
N SER A 180 -12.22 -18.17 -19.23
CA SER A 180 -12.07 -17.56 -17.92
C SER A 180 -12.60 -18.52 -16.86
N ALA A 181 -11.82 -19.53 -16.48
CA ALA A 181 -11.92 -20.06 -15.13
C ALA A 181 -11.45 -18.92 -14.23
N GLN A 182 -12.42 -18.26 -13.60
CA GLN A 182 -12.19 -17.28 -12.54
C GLN A 182 -11.35 -17.98 -11.46
N SER A 183 -10.04 -17.83 -11.53
CA SER A 183 -9.13 -18.27 -10.48
C SER A 183 -9.31 -17.31 -9.31
N GLY A 184 -10.20 -17.70 -8.39
CA GLY A 184 -10.31 -17.05 -7.10
C GLY A 184 -8.92 -17.00 -6.47
N ALA A 185 -8.46 -15.78 -6.18
CA ALA A 185 -7.27 -15.57 -5.40
C ALA A 185 -7.52 -16.10 -3.97
N THR A 186 -7.28 -17.38 -3.73
CA THR A 186 -7.01 -17.89 -2.39
C THR A 186 -5.57 -17.52 -2.04
N GLY A 187 -5.37 -16.26 -1.65
CA GLY A 187 -4.15 -15.86 -0.97
C GLY A 187 -4.17 -16.49 0.42
N ILE A 188 -3.31 -17.49 0.64
CA ILE A 188 -2.96 -17.90 2.00
C ILE A 188 -1.93 -16.88 2.49
N ALA A 189 -2.35 -16.01 3.39
CA ALA A 189 -1.47 -15.08 4.07
C ALA A 189 -0.50 -15.87 4.97
N TYR A 190 0.78 -15.89 4.60
CA TYR A 190 1.85 -16.33 5.49
C TYR A 190 2.38 -15.13 6.26
N SER A 191 1.98 -15.00 7.52
CA SER A 191 2.63 -14.09 8.46
C SER A 191 3.96 -14.70 8.92
N ARG A 192 5.08 -14.06 8.57
CA ARG A 192 6.36 -14.30 9.24
C ARG A 192 6.55 -13.27 10.34
N ALA A 193 6.62 -13.73 11.57
CA ALA A 193 7.07 -12.92 12.69
C ALA A 193 8.60 -12.79 12.65
N ALA A 194 9.10 -11.57 12.42
CA ALA A 194 10.48 -11.23 12.75
C ALA A 194 10.56 -10.89 14.24
N LYS A 195 11.49 -11.53 14.97
CA LYS A 195 11.85 -11.11 16.34
C LYS A 195 12.74 -9.87 16.23
N ALA A 196 12.23 -8.73 16.67
CA ALA A 196 13.04 -7.55 16.96
C ALA A 196 13.35 -7.49 18.46
N ALA A 197 14.59 -7.10 18.79
CA ALA A 197 15.00 -6.76 20.14
C ALA A 197 14.24 -5.52 20.64
N GLU A 198 13.88 -5.51 21.92
CA GLU A 198 13.12 -4.42 22.54
C GLU A 198 13.93 -3.12 22.56
N PRO A 199 13.48 -2.06 21.85
CA PRO A 199 13.92 -0.71 22.11
C PRO A 199 13.06 -0.09 23.21
N ASP A 200 13.63 0.85 23.94
CA ASP A 200 12.89 1.71 24.87
C ASP A 200 12.10 2.74 24.03
N GLY A 201 10.84 2.43 23.67
CA GLY A 201 9.95 3.30 22.88
C GLY A 201 9.17 2.60 21.74
N LEU A 202 8.33 3.35 21.02
CA LEU A 202 7.63 2.92 19.82
C LEU A 202 8.64 2.58 18.73
N SER A 203 8.52 1.39 18.15
CA SER A 203 9.27 0.98 16.98
C SER A 203 8.34 0.31 15.98
N PHE A 204 8.49 0.65 14.70
CA PHE A 204 7.71 0.03 13.65
C PHE A 204 8.47 -1.15 13.06
N THR A 205 7.77 -2.28 12.91
CA THR A 205 8.24 -3.45 12.16
C THR A 205 7.34 -3.59 10.92
N PRO A 206 7.72 -2.99 9.78
CA PRO A 206 6.93 -3.06 8.55
C PRO A 206 6.79 -4.50 8.07
N GLU A 207 5.64 -4.81 7.46
CA GLU A 207 5.50 -6.03 6.68
C GLU A 207 6.28 -5.91 5.36
N ASP A 208 6.77 -7.03 4.85
CA ASP A 208 7.35 -7.08 3.51
C ASP A 208 6.28 -6.79 2.46
N ILE A 209 6.64 -6.00 1.45
CA ILE A 209 5.79 -5.63 0.34
C ILE A 209 5.87 -6.71 -0.73
N ALA A 210 4.72 -7.36 -0.98
CA ALA A 210 4.56 -8.32 -2.05
C ALA A 210 4.45 -7.61 -3.41
N VAL A 211 5.25 -8.06 -4.38
CA VAL A 211 5.16 -7.69 -5.78
C VAL A 211 4.92 -8.97 -6.56
N SER A 212 3.86 -8.98 -7.36
CA SER A 212 3.37 -10.19 -8.04
C SER A 212 3.12 -9.92 -9.51
N ALA A 213 3.31 -10.94 -10.35
CA ALA A 213 2.86 -10.91 -11.74
C ALA A 213 2.34 -12.29 -12.16
N SER A 214 1.37 -12.26 -13.05
CA SER A 214 0.82 -13.43 -13.73
C SER A 214 0.78 -13.16 -15.23
N VAL A 215 0.96 -14.19 -16.03
CA VAL A 215 0.87 -14.13 -17.49
C VAL A 215 0.16 -15.38 -18.00
N ASP A 216 -0.65 -15.21 -19.04
CA ASP A 216 -1.19 -16.33 -19.79
C ASP A 216 -0.33 -16.55 -21.03
N ALA A 217 0.07 -17.80 -21.26
CA ALA A 217 0.88 -18.17 -22.40
C ALA A 217 0.31 -19.39 -23.10
N ARG A 218 0.43 -19.39 -24.43
CA ARG A 218 0.07 -20.50 -25.30
C ARG A 218 1.33 -21.00 -25.99
N PHE A 219 1.52 -22.30 -25.91
CA PHE A 219 2.63 -23.01 -26.51
C PHE A 219 2.13 -24.08 -27.46
N VAL A 220 2.99 -24.49 -28.38
CA VAL A 220 2.77 -25.61 -29.29
C VAL A 220 3.93 -26.58 -29.27
N THR A 221 3.64 -27.84 -29.53
CA THR A 221 4.60 -28.93 -29.75
C THR A 221 4.30 -29.59 -31.10
N GLY A 222 5.34 -29.87 -31.89
CA GLY A 222 5.20 -30.48 -33.22
C GLY A 222 6.10 -29.87 -34.27
#